data_AF-A0A017T8M2-F1
#
_entry.id   AF-A0A017T8M2-F1
#
_cell.length_a   1.000
_cell.length_b   1.000
_cell.length_c   1.000
_cell.angle_alpha   90.00
_cell.angle_beta   90.00
_cell.angle_gamma   90.00
#
_symmetry.space_group_name_H-M   'P 1'
#
loop_
_entity.id
_entity.type
_entity.pdbx_description
1 polymer ?
#
loop_
_entity_poly.entity_id
_entity_poly.type
_entity_poly.pdbx_seq_one_letter_code
_entity_poly.pdbx_strand_id
1 'polypeptide(L)'
;MKGWWLGLLLAVALPACSERGGGRSQRVEVRPIGPSSVQLVPAAGQLPYCLAFTVSELGTIRQLTMAPSRQAVPCSADTPISGLTFRIPAEEGKVQILVVFSDQPVKADPIAAQVFEFASAKRQITPFDLRVPGKVVLESVEFTPSSDPSPDAVEGDTVTRDAGIPDDASTPP
;
A
#
# COMPACT_ATOMS: atom_id res chain seq x y z
N MET A 1 64.76 42.17 -4.55
CA MET A 1 64.57 40.82 -3.93
C MET A 1 63.32 40.95 -3.06
N LYS A 2 62.10 40.81 -3.60
CA LYS A 2 61.34 39.61 -3.97
C LYS A 2 61.18 38.61 -2.81
N GLY A 3 60.00 38.63 -2.20
CA GLY A 3 59.51 37.67 -1.21
C GLY A 3 58.49 38.37 -0.31
N TRP A 4 57.35 37.81 0.07
CA TRP A 4 56.66 36.59 -0.35
C TRP A 4 55.25 36.74 0.23
N TRP A 5 54.25 36.46 -0.58
CA TRP A 5 52.84 36.41 -0.22
C TRP A 5 52.58 35.37 0.88
N LEU A 6 51.75 35.71 1.88
CA LEU A 6 51.11 34.72 2.75
C LEU A 6 49.66 35.15 2.98
N GLY A 7 48.82 34.74 2.03
CA GLY A 7 47.39 34.63 2.24
C GLY A 7 47.10 33.32 2.98
N LEU A 8 46.36 33.40 4.08
CA LEU A 8 45.80 32.25 4.77
C LEU A 8 44.26 32.40 4.75
N LEU A 9 43.66 31.96 3.65
CA LEU A 9 42.21 31.75 3.54
C LEU A 9 41.87 30.46 4.29
N LEU A 10 41.43 30.61 5.53
CA LEU A 10 40.92 29.53 6.36
C LEU A 10 39.47 29.22 5.92
N ALA A 11 39.32 28.35 4.93
CA ALA A 11 38.03 27.81 4.53
C ALA A 11 37.51 26.86 5.62
N VAL A 12 36.60 27.35 6.45
CA VAL A 12 35.83 26.54 7.41
C VAL A 12 34.86 25.69 6.60
N ALA A 13 35.26 24.46 6.30
CA ALA A 13 34.37 23.43 5.77
C ALA A 13 33.50 22.92 6.92
N LEU A 14 32.29 23.49 7.06
CA LEU A 14 31.23 22.88 7.85
C LEU A 14 30.80 21.59 7.12
N PRO A 15 30.80 20.42 7.79
CA PRO A 15 30.17 19.25 7.21
C PRO A 15 28.67 19.55 7.15
N ALA A 16 28.16 19.73 5.93
CA ALA A 16 26.74 19.67 5.67
C ALA A 16 26.26 18.28 6.10
N CYS A 17 25.68 18.20 7.30
CA CYS A 17 24.85 17.09 7.70
C CYS A 17 23.69 17.02 6.70
N SER A 18 23.89 16.27 5.63
CA SER A 18 22.80 15.80 4.80
C SER A 18 21.86 15.06 5.72
N GLU A 19 20.66 15.61 5.89
CA GLU A 19 19.53 14.98 6.53
C GLU A 19 19.28 13.64 5.82
N ARG A 20 19.96 12.58 6.28
CA ARG A 20 19.57 11.21 5.99
C ARG A 20 18.30 11.03 6.80
N GLY A 21 17.18 11.47 6.22
CA GLY A 21 15.87 10.97 6.60
C GLY A 21 16.03 9.45 6.63
N GLY A 22 16.09 8.92 7.85
CA GLY A 22 16.25 7.50 8.09
C GLY A 22 15.02 6.83 7.53
N GLY A 23 15.06 6.47 6.24
CA GLY A 23 14.03 5.73 5.58
C GLY A 23 13.83 4.48 6.41
N ARG A 24 12.71 4.40 7.13
CA ARG A 24 12.21 3.11 7.61
C ARG A 24 12.27 2.21 6.38
N SER A 25 12.98 1.09 6.49
CA SER A 25 12.98 0.07 5.45
C SER A 25 11.51 -0.22 5.14
N GLN A 26 11.07 0.16 3.95
CA GLN A 26 9.68 0.12 3.56
C GLN A 26 9.23 -1.34 3.59
N ARG A 27 8.19 -1.63 4.37
CA ARG A 27 7.78 -3.02 4.62
C ARG A 27 6.95 -3.60 3.49
N VAL A 28 6.42 -2.73 2.64
CA VAL A 28 5.61 -3.07 1.47
C VAL A 28 6.00 -2.18 0.31
N GLU A 29 6.39 -2.80 -0.79
CA GLU A 29 6.55 -2.12 -2.07
C GLU A 29 5.19 -1.99 -2.76
N VAL A 30 4.86 -0.80 -3.24
CA VAL A 30 3.72 -0.58 -4.13
C VAL A 30 4.23 -0.65 -5.56
N ARG A 31 3.82 -1.68 -6.31
CA ARG A 31 4.17 -1.86 -7.72
C ARG A 31 2.99 -1.46 -8.59
N PRO A 32 3.02 -0.29 -9.26
CA PRO A 32 2.01 0.07 -10.23
C PRO A 32 2.02 -0.94 -11.38
N ILE A 33 0.87 -1.54 -11.67
CA ILE A 33 0.68 -2.43 -12.83
C ILE A 33 -0.11 -1.71 -13.94
N GLY A 34 -0.66 -0.54 -13.63
CA GLY A 34 -1.38 0.30 -14.58
C GLY A 34 -1.77 1.65 -13.97
N PRO A 35 -2.60 2.44 -14.67
CA PRO A 35 -3.00 3.79 -14.24
C PRO A 35 -3.64 3.82 -12.85
N SER A 36 -4.54 2.87 -12.58
CA SER A 36 -5.35 2.79 -11.37
C SER A 36 -5.23 1.43 -10.70
N SER A 37 -4.10 0.74 -10.87
CA SER A 37 -3.91 -0.64 -10.41
C SER A 37 -2.53 -0.87 -9.84
N VAL A 38 -2.48 -1.53 -8.69
CA VAL A 38 -1.24 -1.79 -7.95
C VAL A 38 -1.17 -3.21 -7.45
N GLN A 39 0.03 -3.75 -7.38
CA GLN A 39 0.38 -4.89 -6.54
C GLN A 39 1.06 -4.40 -5.28
N LEU A 40 0.77 -5.05 -4.16
CA LEU A 40 1.42 -4.81 -2.89
C LEU A 40 2.34 -5.99 -2.61
N VAL A 41 3.65 -5.73 -2.50
CA VAL A 41 4.66 -6.78 -2.34
C VAL A 41 5.34 -6.62 -0.98
N PRO A 42 5.09 -7.51 -0.01
CA PRO A 42 5.76 -7.46 1.29
C PRO A 42 7.27 -7.68 1.16
N ALA A 43 8.04 -6.90 1.90
CA ALA A 43 9.48 -7.13 2.03
C ALA A 43 9.78 -8.40 2.84
N ALA A 44 11.01 -8.89 2.77
CA ALA A 44 11.46 -9.98 3.63
C ALA A 44 11.29 -9.66 5.13
N GLY A 45 10.99 -10.69 5.93
CA GLY A 45 10.89 -10.59 7.39
C GLY A 45 9.59 -9.98 7.94
N GLN A 46 8.56 -9.76 7.11
CA GLN A 46 7.23 -9.40 7.60
C GLN A 46 6.51 -10.61 8.23
N LEU A 47 5.45 -10.33 8.99
CA LEU A 47 4.60 -11.38 9.58
C LEU A 47 3.73 -12.04 8.49
N PRO A 48 3.40 -13.34 8.63
CA PRO A 48 2.90 -14.17 7.54
C PRO A 48 1.46 -13.88 7.10
N TYR A 49 0.68 -13.12 7.85
CA TYR A 49 -0.68 -12.74 7.48
C TYR A 49 -0.80 -11.23 7.37
N CYS A 50 -1.66 -10.75 6.48
CA CYS A 50 -1.92 -9.32 6.40
C CYS A 50 -3.33 -8.95 5.94
N LEU A 51 -3.70 -7.71 6.27
CA LEU A 51 -4.86 -6.99 5.76
C LEU A 51 -4.38 -5.70 5.12
N ALA A 52 -4.93 -5.35 3.96
CA ALA A 52 -4.64 -4.09 3.29
C ALA A 52 -5.90 -3.23 3.16
N PHE A 53 -5.74 -1.92 3.36
CA PHE A 53 -6.78 -0.91 3.27
C PHE A 53 -6.28 0.30 2.48
N THR A 54 -7.18 1.06 1.89
CA THR A 54 -6.90 2.42 1.40
C THR A 54 -7.70 3.44 2.19
N VAL A 55 -7.09 4.61 2.40
CA VAL A 55 -7.73 5.82 2.89
C VAL A 55 -7.39 6.92 1.90
N SER A 56 -8.36 7.39 1.13
CA SER A 56 -8.17 8.50 0.20
C SER A 56 -8.14 9.85 0.90
N GLU A 57 -7.55 10.84 0.26
CA GLU A 57 -7.63 12.24 0.71
C GLU A 57 -9.07 12.77 0.76
N LEU A 58 -9.96 12.18 -0.06
CA LEU A 58 -11.40 12.46 -0.06
C LEU A 58 -12.16 11.77 1.07
N GLY A 59 -11.50 10.92 1.86
CA GLY A 59 -12.08 10.20 3.00
C GLY A 59 -12.79 8.89 2.64
N THR A 60 -12.76 8.45 1.38
CA THR A 60 -13.16 7.09 0.99
C THR A 60 -12.19 6.07 1.59
N ILE A 61 -12.73 5.08 2.30
CA ILE A 61 -11.97 4.03 2.96
C ILE A 61 -12.39 2.69 2.34
N ARG A 62 -11.44 1.87 1.90
CA ARG A 62 -11.71 0.54 1.35
C ARG A 62 -10.84 -0.51 2.00
N GLN A 63 -11.39 -1.70 2.18
CA GLN A 63 -10.60 -2.90 2.44
C GLN A 63 -10.23 -3.54 1.10
N LEU A 64 -8.93 -3.70 0.86
CA LEU A 64 -8.40 -4.30 -0.38
C LEU A 64 -8.39 -5.83 -0.30
N THR A 65 -7.94 -6.39 0.82
CA THR A 65 -7.86 -7.84 1.02
C THR A 65 -9.21 -8.39 1.49
N MET A 66 -10.09 -8.74 0.55
CA MET A 66 -11.42 -9.31 0.82
C MET A 66 -11.44 -10.82 0.56
N ALA A 67 -10.92 -11.62 1.50
CA ALA A 67 -11.01 -13.07 1.40
C ALA A 67 -12.44 -13.58 1.74
N PRO A 68 -12.93 -14.65 1.09
CA PRO A 68 -14.23 -15.26 1.44
C PRO A 68 -14.32 -15.72 2.90
N SER A 69 -13.19 -16.12 3.48
CA SER A 69 -13.08 -16.51 4.88
C SER A 69 -13.20 -15.34 5.86
N ARG A 70 -13.19 -14.09 5.37
CA ARG A 70 -13.16 -12.84 6.17
C ARG A 70 -12.00 -12.81 7.18
N GLN A 71 -10.89 -13.44 6.82
CA GLN A 71 -9.67 -13.46 7.60
C GLN A 71 -8.55 -12.72 6.86
N ALA A 72 -7.53 -12.31 7.62
CA ALA A 72 -6.25 -11.90 7.07
C ALA A 72 -5.72 -12.97 6.11
N VAL A 73 -5.16 -12.51 5.01
CA VAL A 73 -4.66 -13.38 3.94
C VAL A 73 -3.18 -13.70 4.13
N PRO A 74 -2.66 -14.81 3.57
CA PRO A 74 -1.23 -15.07 3.57
C PRO A 74 -0.46 -13.99 2.81
N CYS A 75 0.66 -13.53 3.39
CA CYS A 75 1.50 -12.46 2.86
C CYS A 75 2.96 -12.89 2.90
N SER A 76 3.36 -13.64 1.89
CA SER A 76 4.75 -14.08 1.69
C SER A 76 5.61 -12.92 1.19
N ALA A 77 6.88 -12.94 1.58
CA ALA A 77 7.86 -11.99 1.07
C ALA A 77 7.98 -12.09 -0.46
N ASP A 78 8.26 -10.94 -1.08
CA ASP A 78 8.61 -10.80 -2.51
C ASP A 78 7.53 -11.28 -3.50
N THR A 79 6.34 -11.61 -2.99
CA THR A 79 5.18 -12.04 -3.76
C THR A 79 4.02 -11.07 -3.54
N PRO A 80 3.23 -10.71 -4.57
CA PRO A 80 2.04 -9.88 -4.36
C PRO A 80 1.11 -10.49 -3.29
N ILE A 81 0.53 -9.66 -2.42
CA ILE A 81 -0.44 -10.09 -1.40
C ILE A 81 -1.56 -10.90 -2.08
N SER A 82 -1.68 -12.18 -1.72
CA SER A 82 -2.60 -13.15 -2.33
C SER A 82 -2.48 -13.31 -3.87
N GLY A 83 -1.38 -12.87 -4.48
CA GLY A 83 -1.25 -12.85 -5.95
C GLY A 83 -2.19 -11.85 -6.64
N LEU A 84 -2.77 -10.90 -5.91
CA LEU A 84 -3.81 -10.01 -6.41
C LEU A 84 -3.25 -8.68 -6.92
N THR A 85 -3.93 -8.13 -7.92
CA THR A 85 -3.83 -6.74 -8.34
C THR A 85 -5.02 -5.97 -7.78
N PHE A 86 -4.77 -4.87 -7.09
CA PHE A 86 -5.79 -4.03 -6.47
C PHE A 86 -6.07 -2.82 -7.34
N ARG A 87 -7.35 -2.60 -7.67
CA ARG A 87 -7.79 -1.41 -8.39
C ARG A 87 -8.12 -0.29 -7.40
N ILE A 88 -7.51 0.87 -7.60
CA ILE A 88 -7.70 2.10 -6.82
C ILE A 88 -8.17 3.18 -7.80
N PRO A 89 -9.46 3.57 -7.79
CA PRO A 89 -10.01 4.48 -8.78
C PRO A 89 -9.31 5.85 -8.77
N ALA A 90 -9.11 6.44 -9.95
CA ALA A 90 -8.41 7.71 -10.09
C ALA A 90 -9.17 8.88 -9.44
N GLU A 91 -10.50 8.80 -9.42
CA GLU A 91 -11.38 9.76 -8.76
C GLU A 91 -11.21 9.83 -7.24
N GLU A 92 -10.57 8.82 -6.62
CA GLU A 92 -10.25 8.84 -5.19
C GLU A 92 -9.04 9.73 -4.88
N GLY A 93 -8.29 10.18 -5.89
CA GLY A 93 -7.12 11.02 -5.71
C GLY A 93 -6.01 10.29 -4.95
N LYS A 94 -5.14 11.03 -4.27
CA LYS A 94 -4.04 10.44 -3.50
C LYS A 94 -4.60 9.55 -2.37
N VAL A 95 -4.08 8.33 -2.25
CA VAL A 95 -4.44 7.39 -1.20
C VAL A 95 -3.26 7.04 -0.30
N GLN A 96 -3.57 6.85 0.97
CA GLN A 96 -2.73 6.15 1.94
C GLN A 96 -3.14 4.67 1.95
N ILE A 97 -2.21 3.79 1.60
CA ILE A 97 -2.39 2.34 1.71
C ILE A 97 -1.86 1.91 3.08
N LEU A 98 -2.72 1.29 3.88
CA LEU A 98 -2.40 0.75 5.19
C LEU A 98 -2.30 -0.77 5.09
N VAL A 99 -1.16 -1.34 5.47
CA VAL A 99 -0.97 -2.80 5.52
C VAL A 99 -0.69 -3.23 6.95
N VAL A 100 -1.61 -4.00 7.50
CA VAL A 100 -1.53 -4.59 8.84
C VAL A 100 -0.97 -6.00 8.71
N PHE A 101 0.24 -6.24 9.19
CA PHE A 101 0.85 -7.56 9.29
C PHE A 101 0.58 -8.19 10.66
N SER A 102 0.25 -9.47 10.70
CA SER A 102 0.01 -10.24 11.93
C SER A 102 0.67 -11.62 11.90
N ASP A 103 1.05 -12.11 13.09
CA ASP A 103 1.66 -13.44 13.26
C ASP A 103 0.66 -14.60 13.22
N GLN A 104 -0.63 -14.28 13.24
CA GLN A 104 -1.73 -15.24 13.20
C GLN A 104 -2.86 -14.75 12.29
N PRO A 105 -3.73 -15.66 11.81
CA PRO A 105 -4.91 -15.25 11.05
C PRO A 105 -5.87 -14.49 11.96
N VAL A 106 -6.26 -13.28 11.55
CA VAL A 106 -7.16 -12.41 12.31
C VAL A 106 -8.43 -12.14 11.51
N LYS A 107 -9.56 -11.95 12.20
CA LYS A 107 -10.82 -11.57 11.53
C LYS A 107 -10.69 -10.16 10.96
N ALA A 108 -11.07 -9.98 9.71
CA ALA A 108 -10.95 -8.69 9.02
C ALA A 108 -11.96 -7.66 9.52
N ASP A 109 -13.23 -8.05 9.67
CA ASP A 109 -14.36 -7.17 10.02
C ASP A 109 -14.09 -6.25 11.24
N PRO A 110 -13.64 -6.74 12.42
CA PRO A 110 -13.38 -5.86 13.56
C PRO A 110 -12.19 -4.92 13.36
N ILE A 111 -11.20 -5.29 12.53
CA ILE A 111 -10.05 -4.44 12.23
C ILE A 111 -10.47 -3.35 11.23
N ALA A 112 -11.27 -3.72 10.23
CA ALA A 112 -11.84 -2.79 9.27
C ALA A 112 -12.71 -1.71 9.96
N ALA A 113 -13.53 -2.10 10.93
CA ALA A 113 -14.34 -1.16 11.71
C ALA A 113 -13.48 -0.13 12.47
N GLN A 114 -12.37 -0.58 13.07
CA GLN A 114 -11.43 0.32 13.76
C GLN A 114 -10.71 1.23 12.78
N VAL A 115 -10.23 0.71 11.65
CA VAL A 115 -9.63 1.54 10.59
C VAL A 115 -10.62 2.60 10.14
N PHE A 116 -11.89 2.21 9.91
CA PHE A 116 -12.93 3.13 9.52
C PHE A 116 -13.17 4.23 10.57
N GLU A 117 -13.25 3.86 11.85
CA GLU A 117 -13.42 4.80 12.97
C GLU A 117 -12.30 5.84 13.01
N PHE A 118 -11.04 5.40 13.02
CA PHE A 118 -9.89 6.30 13.13
C PHE A 118 -9.70 7.16 11.87
N ALA A 119 -9.83 6.56 10.68
CA ALA A 119 -9.68 7.27 9.42
C ALA A 119 -10.80 8.31 9.20
N SER A 120 -12.04 7.97 9.57
CA SER A 120 -13.17 8.93 9.52
C SER A 120 -12.97 10.13 10.45
N ALA A 121 -12.31 9.90 11.59
CA ALA A 121 -11.89 10.96 12.51
C ALA A 121 -10.63 11.71 12.05
N LYS A 122 -10.07 11.38 10.88
CA LYS A 122 -8.81 11.92 10.33
C LYS A 122 -7.63 11.77 11.29
N ARG A 123 -7.64 10.71 12.10
CA ARG A 123 -6.55 10.40 13.04
C ARG A 123 -5.53 9.51 12.36
N GLN A 124 -4.26 9.76 12.65
CA GLN A 124 -3.21 8.83 12.26
C GLN A 124 -3.40 7.50 13.00
N ILE A 125 -3.39 6.40 12.24
CA ILE A 125 -3.55 5.06 12.78
C ILE A 125 -2.17 4.52 13.14
N THR A 126 -2.04 4.01 14.36
CA THR A 126 -0.85 3.29 14.83
C THR A 126 -1.19 1.82 15.08
N PRO A 127 -0.19 0.92 15.17
CA PRO A 127 -0.44 -0.47 15.54
C PRO A 127 -1.21 -0.64 16.87
N PHE A 128 -1.03 0.27 17.83
CA PHE A 128 -1.65 0.20 19.15
C PHE A 128 -3.12 0.60 19.16
N ASP A 129 -3.55 1.39 18.18
CA ASP A 129 -4.95 1.76 18.01
C ASP A 129 -5.78 0.54 17.54
N LEU A 130 -5.14 -0.35 16.79
CA LEU A 130 -5.75 -1.55 16.26
C LEU A 130 -5.67 -2.68 17.29
N ARG A 131 -6.82 -3.15 17.75
CA ARG A 131 -6.97 -4.30 18.65
C ARG A 131 -6.78 -5.62 17.89
N VAL A 132 -5.64 -5.76 17.23
CA VAL A 132 -5.24 -6.97 16.52
C VAL A 132 -4.51 -7.87 17.54
N PRO A 133 -4.91 -9.14 17.69
CA PRO A 133 -4.28 -10.03 18.66
C PRO A 133 -2.89 -10.47 18.16
N GLY A 134 -1.97 -10.74 19.10
CA GLY A 134 -0.64 -11.26 18.80
C GLY A 134 0.38 -10.18 18.46
N LYS A 135 1.37 -10.51 17.62
CA LYS A 135 2.35 -9.54 17.12
C LYS A 135 1.79 -8.84 15.89
N VAL A 136 1.98 -7.53 15.85
CA VAL A 136 1.38 -6.67 14.83
C VAL A 136 2.39 -5.65 14.36
N VAL A 137 2.41 -5.42 13.05
CA VAL A 137 3.16 -4.34 12.43
C VAL A 137 2.22 -3.62 11.47
N LEU A 138 2.18 -2.29 11.55
CA LEU A 138 1.45 -1.45 10.61
C LEU A 138 2.45 -0.74 9.70
N GLU A 139 2.25 -0.87 8.40
CA GLU A 139 2.93 -0.07 7.38
C GLU A 139 1.93 0.87 6.71
N SER A 140 2.39 2.08 6.42
CA SER A 140 1.65 3.06 5.65
C SER A 140 2.50 3.51 4.46
N VAL A 141 1.95 3.39 3.26
CA VAL A 141 2.61 3.82 2.01
C VAL A 141 1.63 4.65 1.20
N GLU A 142 2.14 5.60 0.42
CA GLU A 142 1.30 6.48 -0.39
C GLU A 142 1.25 5.98 -1.84
N PHE A 143 0.11 6.19 -2.50
CA PHE A 143 -0.07 5.94 -3.92
C PHE A 143 -1.00 6.98 -4.52
N THR A 144 -0.69 7.43 -5.74
CA THR A 144 -1.56 8.33 -6.49
C THR A 144 -1.99 7.63 -7.78
N PRO A 145 -3.24 7.17 -7.89
CA PRO A 145 -3.77 6.66 -9.14
C PRO A 145 -3.77 7.75 -10.20
N SER A 146 -3.46 7.37 -11.44
CA SER A 146 -3.45 8.24 -12.61
C SER A 146 -4.61 7.87 -13.53
N SER A 147 -5.12 8.85 -14.28
CA SER A 147 -6.14 8.61 -15.32
C SER A 147 -5.52 8.29 -16.69
N ASP A 148 -4.24 8.58 -16.86
CA ASP A 148 -3.53 8.40 -18.13
C ASP A 148 -3.00 6.98 -18.26
N PRO A 149 -3.19 6.30 -19.41
CA PRO A 149 -2.62 4.98 -19.63
C PRO A 149 -1.09 5.08 -19.57
N SER A 150 -0.50 4.54 -18.50
CA SER A 150 0.97 4.44 -18.39
C SER A 150 1.48 3.53 -19.51
N PRO A 151 2.56 3.90 -20.23
CA PRO A 151 3.16 3.06 -21.26
C PRO A 151 3.76 1.75 -20.72
N ASP A 152 3.90 1.61 -19.39
CA ASP A 152 4.49 0.44 -18.71
C ASP A 152 3.45 -0.51 -18.10
N ALA A 153 2.16 -0.37 -18.43
CA ALA A 153 1.11 -1.22 -17.88
C ALA A 153 1.21 -2.66 -18.44
N VAL A 154 1.70 -3.60 -17.63
CA VAL A 154 1.70 -5.02 -17.97
C VAL A 154 0.32 -5.60 -17.67
N GLU A 155 -0.33 -6.10 -18.71
CA GLU A 155 -1.66 -6.72 -18.68
C GLU A 155 -1.68 -7.90 -17.70
N GLY A 156 -2.26 -7.69 -16.52
CA GLY A 156 -2.53 -8.71 -15.52
C GLY A 156 -4.01 -9.06 -15.50
N ASP A 157 -4.31 -10.36 -15.39
CA ASP A 157 -5.65 -10.92 -15.44
C ASP A 157 -6.61 -10.17 -14.51
N THR A 158 -7.55 -9.44 -15.11
CA THR A 158 -8.54 -8.64 -14.39
C THR A 158 -9.69 -9.56 -14.04
N VAL A 159 -9.97 -9.74 -12.74
CA VAL A 159 -11.16 -10.49 -12.30
C VAL A 159 -12.42 -9.70 -12.67
N THR A 160 -12.90 -9.92 -13.90
CA THR A 160 -14.28 -9.63 -14.29
C THR A 160 -15.05 -10.92 -14.05
N ARG A 161 -15.89 -10.94 -13.02
CA ARG A 161 -16.74 -12.09 -12.72
C ARG A 161 -17.78 -12.19 -13.84
N ASP A 162 -17.50 -13.02 -14.84
CA ASP A 162 -18.42 -13.40 -15.89
C ASP A 162 -19.61 -14.14 -15.26
N ALA A 163 -20.73 -13.42 -15.11
CA ALA A 163 -22.01 -14.02 -14.78
C ALA A 163 -22.63 -14.46 -16.11
N GLY A 164 -22.22 -15.64 -16.58
CA GLY A 164 -22.82 -16.29 -17.73
C GLY A 164 -24.32 -16.44 -17.53
N ILE A 165 -25.10 -15.73 -18.36
CA ILE A 165 -26.49 -16.06 -18.64
C ILE A 165 -26.43 -17.03 -19.82
N PRO A 166 -26.80 -18.31 -19.66
CA PRO A 166 -26.94 -19.19 -20.82
C PRO A 166 -28.12 -18.71 -21.68
N ASP A 167 -27.81 -18.44 -22.94
CA ASP A 167 -28.78 -18.34 -24.03
C ASP A 167 -29.63 -19.62 -24.09
N ASP A 168 -30.95 -19.48 -24.05
CA ASP A 168 -31.83 -20.53 -24.55
C ASP A 168 -32.77 -19.92 -25.59
N ALA A 169 -32.40 -20.15 -26.85
CA ALA A 169 -33.24 -19.92 -28.00
C ALA A 169 -34.10 -21.17 -28.22
N SER A 170 -35.43 -21.01 -28.26
CA SER A 170 -36.33 -21.85 -29.09
C SER A 170 -37.71 -21.21 -29.22
N THR A 171 -38.11 -21.00 -30.49
CA THR A 171 -39.36 -20.42 -31.01
C THR A 171 -40.46 -21.53 -31.17
N PRO A 172 -41.61 -21.26 -31.80
CA PRO A 172 -42.97 -21.22 -31.24
C PRO A 172 -43.80 -22.50 -31.53
N PRO A 173 -45.11 -22.51 -31.21
CA PRO A 173 -46.11 -22.41 -32.28
C PRO A 173 -47.07 -21.22 -32.17
#